data_AF-A0A8T7BP91-F1
#
_entry.id   AF-A0A8T7BP91-F1
#
_cell.length_a   1.000
_cell.length_b   1.000
_cell.length_c   1.000
_cell.angle_alpha   90.00
_cell.angle_beta   90.00
_cell.angle_gamma   90.00
#
_symmetry.space_group_name_H-M   'P 1'
#
loop_
_entity.id
_entity.type
_entity.pdbx_description
1 polymer ?
#
loop_
_entity_poly.entity_id
_entity_poly.type
_entity_poly.pdbx_seq_one_letter_code
_entity_poly.pdbx_strand_id
1 'polypeptide(L)'
;MLRPEKINQTILSILMLGLFASSGLAHTTNEATLFPDIKQSDARFDVILLVGIGIVPETEKFNPGSRLSRIELGAWGALAHGLVVPETDQAPNVKALAISAVDSNVIDHLNGNASYEAINQVLFNGVLQLDNPSTMPTRAQAAEFIVANLETNYAGETLLSSLDMEMGPVGKVVRVETKMNPDGGETFYLTIGEESYAVYSHGKVANGPVDLKQWKDKNIRRSVVQNLGQFKLWVFLEASDS
;
A
#
# COMPACT_ATOMS: atom_id res chain seq x y z
N MET A 1 35.37 -31.17 -18.09
CA MET A 1 35.54 -29.71 -17.96
C MET A 1 34.41 -29.05 -18.74
N LEU A 2 33.30 -28.77 -18.08
CA LEU A 2 32.15 -28.05 -18.66
C LEU A 2 32.26 -26.59 -18.22
N ARG A 3 32.20 -25.66 -19.18
CA ARG A 3 32.20 -24.21 -18.90
C ARG A 3 30.85 -23.85 -18.26
N PRO A 4 30.79 -22.97 -17.25
CA PRO A 4 29.54 -22.44 -16.77
C PRO A 4 28.93 -21.54 -17.85
N GLU A 5 27.70 -21.88 -18.24
CA GLU A 5 26.87 -21.07 -19.11
C GLU A 5 26.63 -19.71 -18.45
N LYS A 6 26.83 -18.65 -19.23
CA LYS A 6 26.42 -17.29 -18.87
C LYS A 6 24.91 -17.27 -18.75
N ILE A 7 24.39 -17.48 -17.55
CA ILE A 7 22.99 -17.21 -17.23
C ILE A 7 22.75 -15.71 -17.41
N ASN A 8 22.25 -15.37 -18.60
CA ASN A 8 21.39 -14.26 -18.97
C ASN A 8 21.38 -13.03 -18.04
N GLN A 9 22.44 -12.22 -18.10
CA GLN A 9 22.37 -10.81 -17.67
C GLN A 9 21.28 -10.03 -18.45
N THR A 10 20.91 -10.47 -19.64
CA THR A 10 19.91 -9.83 -20.48
C THR A 10 18.47 -10.00 -19.97
N ILE A 11 18.15 -11.08 -19.26
CA ILE A 11 16.80 -11.29 -18.70
C ILE A 11 16.59 -10.43 -17.44
N LEU A 12 17.64 -10.15 -16.69
CA LEU A 12 17.58 -9.28 -15.50
C LEU A 12 17.29 -7.81 -15.88
N SER A 13 17.78 -7.35 -17.04
CA SER A 13 17.54 -5.98 -17.52
C SER A 13 16.12 -5.75 -18.05
N ILE A 14 15.45 -6.79 -18.55
CA ILE A 14 14.09 -6.67 -19.12
C ILE A 14 13.05 -6.63 -18.00
N LEU A 15 13.29 -7.30 -16.86
CA LEU A 15 12.38 -7.23 -15.71
C LEU A 15 12.46 -5.88 -14.97
N MET A 16 13.62 -5.19 -15.00
CA MET A 16 13.74 -3.83 -14.47
C MET A 16 13.08 -2.77 -15.36
N LEU A 17 12.99 -2.98 -16.68
CA LEU A 17 12.47 -1.98 -17.61
C LEU A 17 10.95 -1.81 -17.56
N GLY A 18 10.21 -2.81 -17.05
CA GLY A 18 8.75 -2.79 -16.99
C GLY A 18 8.15 -1.94 -15.86
N LEU A 19 8.97 -1.51 -14.89
CA LEU A 19 8.49 -0.77 -13.70
C LEU A 19 8.53 0.76 -13.85
N PHE A 20 8.92 1.30 -15.02
CA PHE A 20 9.23 2.73 -15.16
C PHE A 20 8.51 3.44 -16.32
N ALA A 21 7.38 2.92 -16.79
CA ALA A 21 6.58 3.60 -17.81
C ALA A 21 5.45 4.44 -17.19
N SER A 22 5.80 5.47 -16.42
CA SER A 22 4.93 6.63 -16.20
C SER A 22 5.79 7.87 -15.96
N SER A 23 5.68 8.88 -16.83
CA SER A 23 6.35 10.18 -16.72
C SER A 23 5.73 11.10 -15.63
N GLY A 24 5.09 10.52 -14.62
CA GLY A 24 4.80 11.21 -13.37
C GLY A 24 6.09 11.30 -12.57
N LEU A 25 6.41 12.47 -12.01
CA LEU A 25 7.58 12.59 -11.15
C LEU A 25 7.42 11.62 -9.97
N ALA A 26 8.30 10.62 -9.90
CA ALA A 26 8.44 9.72 -8.76
C ALA A 26 8.64 10.54 -7.48
N HIS A 27 7.66 10.55 -6.60
CA HIS A 27 7.69 11.30 -5.36
C HIS A 27 7.14 10.45 -4.22
N THR A 28 7.96 10.32 -3.18
CA THR A 28 7.49 9.87 -1.87
C THR A 28 6.49 10.90 -1.34
N THR A 29 5.31 10.44 -0.90
CA THR A 29 4.25 11.29 -0.34
C THR A 29 3.91 10.89 1.09
N ASN A 30 3.27 11.79 1.84
CA ASN A 30 2.88 11.56 3.22
C ASN A 30 1.49 12.14 3.53
N GLU A 31 1.04 12.04 4.78
CA GLU A 31 -0.25 12.57 5.23
C GLU A 31 -0.41 14.07 5.01
N ALA A 32 0.68 14.83 4.92
CA ALA A 32 0.63 16.27 4.70
C ALA A 32 0.38 16.65 3.24
N THR A 33 0.77 15.79 2.30
CA THR A 33 0.70 16.04 0.85
C THR A 33 -0.41 15.24 0.15
N LEU A 34 -0.79 14.07 0.68
CA LEU A 34 -1.73 13.16 0.03
C LEU A 34 -3.19 13.57 0.25
N PHE A 35 -3.57 13.80 1.51
CA PHE A 35 -4.94 14.12 1.89
C PHE A 35 -4.95 15.28 2.89
N PRO A 36 -5.29 16.51 2.46
CA PRO A 36 -5.34 17.65 3.38
C PRO A 36 -6.31 17.46 4.54
N ASP A 37 -7.35 16.63 4.36
CA ASP A 37 -8.46 16.43 5.28
C ASP A 37 -8.28 15.30 6.30
N ILE A 38 -7.20 14.50 6.20
CA ILE A 38 -6.89 13.49 7.23
C ILE A 38 -5.99 14.00 8.35
N LYS A 39 -5.43 15.22 8.24
CA LYS A 39 -4.43 15.73 9.18
C LYS A 39 -4.86 15.67 10.66
N GLN A 40 -6.16 15.79 10.92
CA GLN A 40 -6.75 15.77 12.26
C GLN A 40 -7.40 14.43 12.63
N SER A 41 -7.30 13.41 11.76
CA SER A 41 -7.84 12.08 12.02
C SER A 41 -6.81 11.22 12.75
N ASP A 42 -7.26 10.44 13.73
CA ASP A 42 -6.44 9.44 14.41
C ASP A 42 -6.01 8.33 13.43
N ALA A 43 -6.90 7.95 12.50
CA ALA A 43 -6.64 7.00 11.42
C ALA A 43 -5.67 7.48 10.34
N ARG A 44 -5.12 8.71 10.41
CA ARG A 44 -4.37 9.31 9.29
C ARG A 44 -3.25 8.42 8.76
N PHE A 45 -2.50 7.78 9.65
CA PHE A 45 -1.39 6.94 9.24
C PHE A 45 -1.84 5.58 8.69
N ASP A 46 -2.96 5.06 9.18
CA ASP A 46 -3.58 3.84 8.66
C ASP A 46 -4.10 4.07 7.24
N VAL A 47 -4.66 5.25 6.97
CA VAL A 47 -5.05 5.65 5.62
C VAL A 47 -3.83 5.70 4.69
N ILE A 48 -2.72 6.31 5.11
CA ILE A 48 -1.50 6.36 4.29
C ILE A 48 -0.91 4.97 4.06
N LEU A 49 -0.97 4.08 5.07
CA LEU A 49 -0.57 2.68 4.91
C LEU A 49 -1.42 2.01 3.83
N LEU A 50 -2.75 2.09 3.93
CA LEU A 50 -3.65 1.45 2.98
C LEU A 50 -3.52 1.98 1.55
N VAL A 51 -3.17 3.27 1.38
CA VAL A 51 -2.80 3.77 0.05
C VAL A 51 -1.45 3.23 -0.39
N GLY A 52 -0.47 3.15 0.51
CA GLY A 52 0.87 2.64 0.21
C GLY A 52 0.89 1.17 -0.22
N ILE A 53 0.01 0.35 0.34
CA ILE A 53 -0.17 -1.05 -0.07
C ILE A 53 -1.21 -1.23 -1.19
N GLY A 54 -1.76 -0.13 -1.71
CA GLY A 54 -2.65 -0.13 -2.87
C GLY A 54 -4.10 -0.52 -2.61
N ILE A 55 -4.56 -0.67 -1.38
CA ILE A 55 -5.97 -1.01 -1.07
C ILE A 55 -6.89 0.22 -1.18
N VAL A 56 -6.42 1.39 -0.76
CA VAL A 56 -7.19 2.64 -0.86
C VAL A 56 -6.68 3.44 -2.05
N PRO A 57 -7.55 3.86 -2.99
CA PRO A 57 -7.13 4.70 -4.11
C PRO A 57 -6.70 6.08 -3.62
N GLU A 58 -5.68 6.63 -4.26
CA GLU A 58 -5.27 8.03 -4.07
C GLU A 58 -6.30 8.97 -4.71
N THR A 59 -7.04 9.72 -3.88
CA THR A 59 -8.09 10.66 -4.32
C THR A 59 -7.81 12.07 -3.80
N GLU A 60 -8.53 13.09 -4.28
CA GLU A 60 -8.34 14.48 -3.80
C GLU A 60 -8.62 14.63 -2.29
N LYS A 61 -9.61 13.90 -1.77
CA LYS A 61 -10.04 13.93 -0.38
C LYS A 61 -10.37 12.53 0.12
N PHE A 62 -10.09 12.27 1.40
CA PHE A 62 -10.43 11.01 2.04
C PHE A 62 -11.75 11.04 2.83
N ASN A 63 -12.24 12.20 3.25
CA ASN A 63 -13.46 12.37 4.04
C ASN A 63 -13.57 11.39 5.24
N PRO A 64 -12.64 11.42 6.20
CA PRO A 64 -12.54 10.41 7.26
C PRO A 64 -13.81 10.24 8.13
N GLY A 65 -14.61 11.30 8.25
CA GLY A 65 -15.86 11.30 9.04
C GLY A 65 -17.09 10.77 8.30
N SER A 66 -17.03 10.60 6.98
CA SER A 66 -18.14 10.05 6.18
C SER A 66 -18.27 8.55 6.41
N ARG A 67 -19.49 8.01 6.31
CA ARG A 67 -19.71 6.56 6.27
C ARG A 67 -19.02 5.96 5.05
N LEU A 68 -18.42 4.78 5.21
CA LEU A 68 -17.90 4.03 4.06
C LEU A 68 -19.07 3.56 3.19
N SER A 69 -19.14 4.03 1.96
CA SER A 69 -20.13 3.56 0.98
C SER A 69 -19.74 2.20 0.40
N ARG A 70 -20.71 1.45 -0.12
CA ARG A 70 -20.41 0.20 -0.86
C ARG A 70 -19.69 0.45 -2.19
N ILE A 71 -19.85 1.64 -2.78
CA ILE A 71 -19.04 2.05 -3.94
C ILE A 71 -17.57 2.12 -3.55
N GLU A 72 -17.24 2.78 -2.44
CA GLU A 72 -15.86 2.88 -1.96
C GLU A 72 -15.32 1.51 -1.55
N LEU A 73 -16.10 0.71 -0.81
CA LEU A 73 -15.69 -0.65 -0.46
C LEU A 73 -15.46 -1.51 -1.70
N GLY A 74 -16.32 -1.41 -2.72
CA GLY A 74 -16.14 -2.10 -3.99
C GLY A 74 -14.82 -1.71 -4.67
N ALA A 75 -14.49 -0.41 -4.70
CA ALA A 75 -13.23 0.05 -5.25
C ALA A 75 -12.01 -0.47 -4.44
N TRP A 76 -12.10 -0.50 -3.11
CA TRP A 76 -11.02 -1.01 -2.26
C TRP A 76 -10.84 -2.52 -2.43
N GLY A 77 -11.94 -3.26 -2.52
CA GLY A 77 -11.95 -4.69 -2.82
C GLY A 77 -11.37 -4.99 -4.20
N ALA A 78 -11.72 -4.18 -5.22
CA ALA A 78 -11.15 -4.34 -6.55
C ALA A 78 -9.62 -4.28 -6.52
N LEU A 79 -9.06 -3.25 -5.87
CA LEU A 79 -7.62 -3.07 -5.78
C LEU A 79 -6.95 -4.17 -4.95
N ALA A 80 -7.57 -4.58 -3.84
CA ALA A 80 -7.08 -5.69 -3.01
C ALA A 80 -7.04 -7.04 -3.76
N HIS A 81 -7.89 -7.20 -4.78
CA HIS A 81 -7.92 -8.39 -5.64
C HIS A 81 -7.15 -8.18 -6.96
N GLY A 82 -6.33 -7.13 -7.05
CA GLY A 82 -5.50 -6.85 -8.23
C GLY A 82 -6.31 -6.46 -9.49
N LEU A 83 -7.57 -6.08 -9.32
CA LEU A 83 -8.41 -5.63 -10.44
C LEU A 83 -7.99 -4.23 -10.84
N VAL A 84 -7.46 -4.10 -12.06
CA VAL A 84 -7.09 -2.82 -12.65
C VAL A 84 -8.14 -2.39 -13.67
N VAL A 85 -8.48 -1.11 -13.66
CA VAL A 85 -9.19 -0.46 -14.76
C VAL A 85 -8.15 0.21 -15.67
N PRO A 86 -8.35 0.26 -17.00
CA PRO A 86 -7.40 0.86 -17.92
C PRO A 86 -6.97 2.25 -17.43
N GLU A 87 -5.67 2.46 -17.28
CA GLU A 87 -5.11 3.73 -16.84
C GLU A 87 -5.49 4.82 -17.85
N THR A 88 -6.10 5.88 -17.33
CA THR A 88 -6.10 7.19 -17.98
C THR A 88 -5.09 8.06 -17.22
N ASP A 89 -4.61 9.15 -17.80
CA ASP A 89 -3.72 10.12 -17.11
C ASP A 89 -4.43 10.87 -15.94
N GLN A 90 -5.46 10.29 -15.34
CA GLN A 90 -6.31 10.88 -14.30
C GLN A 90 -6.35 10.01 -13.05
N ALA A 91 -6.80 10.62 -11.95
CA ALA A 91 -6.99 9.93 -10.67
C ALA A 91 -7.83 8.63 -10.84
N PRO A 92 -7.61 7.61 -9.97
CA PRO A 92 -8.33 6.35 -10.02
C PRO A 92 -9.84 6.56 -10.12
N ASN A 93 -10.47 5.98 -11.13
CA ASN A 93 -11.92 6.04 -11.28
C ASN A 93 -12.58 5.07 -10.30
N VAL A 94 -12.84 5.56 -9.08
CA VAL A 94 -13.46 4.81 -7.98
C VAL A 94 -14.73 4.07 -8.43
N LYS A 95 -15.57 4.70 -9.25
CA LYS A 95 -16.80 4.07 -9.74
C LYS A 95 -16.52 2.92 -10.70
N ALA A 96 -15.54 3.05 -11.59
CA ALA A 96 -15.16 1.99 -12.50
C ALA A 96 -14.56 0.79 -11.75
N LEU A 97 -13.71 1.03 -10.75
CA LEU A 97 -13.18 -0.02 -9.86
C LEU A 97 -14.31 -0.72 -9.09
N ALA A 98 -15.27 0.05 -8.57
CA ALA A 98 -16.41 -0.55 -7.87
C ALA A 98 -17.27 -1.44 -8.78
N ILE A 99 -17.44 -1.05 -10.05
CA ILE A 99 -18.14 -1.87 -11.05
C ILE A 99 -17.35 -3.15 -11.34
N SER A 100 -16.02 -3.07 -11.51
CA SER A 100 -15.20 -4.26 -11.76
C SER A 100 -15.22 -5.25 -10.59
N ALA A 101 -15.35 -4.76 -9.35
CA ALA A 101 -15.55 -5.61 -8.18
C ALA A 101 -16.89 -6.37 -8.22
N VAL A 102 -17.97 -5.75 -8.69
CA VAL A 102 -19.25 -6.45 -8.88
C VAL A 102 -19.14 -7.49 -9.98
N ASP A 103 -18.58 -7.11 -11.13
CA ASP A 103 -18.43 -8.01 -12.28
C ASP A 103 -17.56 -9.23 -11.94
N SER A 104 -16.62 -9.07 -10.99
CA SER A 104 -15.73 -10.14 -10.50
C SER A 104 -16.25 -10.85 -9.25
N ASN A 105 -17.48 -10.57 -8.81
CA ASN A 105 -18.11 -11.14 -7.59
C ASN A 105 -17.33 -10.88 -6.29
N VAL A 106 -16.52 -9.82 -6.22
CA VAL A 106 -15.84 -9.38 -5.00
C VAL A 106 -16.84 -8.74 -4.04
N ILE A 107 -17.84 -8.02 -4.56
CA ILE A 107 -18.94 -7.43 -3.81
C ILE A 107 -20.26 -7.66 -4.56
N ASP A 108 -21.35 -7.91 -3.83
CA ASP A 108 -22.67 -8.24 -4.41
C ASP A 108 -23.38 -7.04 -5.08
N HIS A 109 -23.29 -5.84 -4.50
CA HIS A 109 -23.94 -4.63 -4.98
C HIS A 109 -23.28 -3.37 -4.42
N LEU A 110 -23.52 -2.23 -5.07
CA LEU A 110 -22.92 -0.94 -4.73
C LEU A 110 -23.85 0.02 -3.97
N ASN A 111 -25.10 -0.38 -3.71
CA ASN A 111 -26.09 0.48 -3.08
C ASN A 111 -25.91 0.58 -1.55
N GLY A 112 -25.86 1.79 -1.01
CA GLY A 112 -25.85 2.05 0.43
C GLY A 112 -24.46 2.10 1.07
N ASN A 113 -24.43 2.01 2.40
CA ASN A 113 -23.20 2.01 3.19
C ASN A 113 -22.71 0.58 3.47
N ALA A 114 -21.40 0.43 3.55
CA ALA A 114 -20.76 -0.81 3.98
C ALA A 114 -20.87 -0.98 5.49
N SER A 115 -21.03 -2.23 5.93
CA SER A 115 -20.89 -2.65 7.32
C SER A 115 -19.52 -3.31 7.56
N TYR A 116 -19.15 -3.55 8.82
CA TYR A 116 -17.96 -4.37 9.11
C TYR A 116 -18.07 -5.78 8.55
N GLU A 117 -19.27 -6.37 8.52
CA GLU A 117 -19.52 -7.63 7.84
C GLU A 117 -19.21 -7.56 6.35
N ALA A 118 -19.62 -6.49 5.67
CA ALA A 118 -19.29 -6.30 4.26
C ALA A 118 -17.76 -6.18 4.04
N ILE A 119 -17.05 -5.43 4.90
CA ILE A 119 -15.58 -5.32 4.84
C ILE A 119 -14.93 -6.70 5.03
N ASN A 120 -15.41 -7.47 6.03
CA ASN A 120 -14.94 -8.82 6.30
C ASN A 120 -15.13 -9.75 5.09
N GLN A 121 -16.31 -9.72 4.45
CA GLN A 121 -16.56 -10.52 3.25
C GLN A 121 -15.63 -10.13 2.09
N VAL A 122 -15.48 -8.84 1.82
CA VAL A 122 -14.74 -8.33 0.65
C VAL A 122 -13.23 -8.53 0.78
N LEU A 123 -12.67 -8.25 1.95
CA LEU A 123 -11.21 -8.19 2.15
C LEU A 123 -10.63 -9.39 2.91
N PHE A 124 -11.47 -10.09 3.67
CA PHE A 124 -11.03 -11.15 4.58
C PHE A 124 -11.83 -12.44 4.39
N ASN A 125 -12.53 -12.60 3.26
CA ASN A 125 -13.31 -13.80 2.92
C ASN A 125 -14.32 -14.22 4.02
N GLY A 126 -14.79 -13.27 4.82
CA GLY A 126 -15.78 -13.51 5.87
C GLY A 126 -15.27 -14.23 7.11
N VAL A 127 -13.95 -14.42 7.26
CA VAL A 127 -13.38 -15.26 8.32
C VAL A 127 -13.24 -14.57 9.67
N LEU A 128 -13.26 -13.23 9.71
CA LEU A 128 -13.07 -12.50 10.96
C LEU A 128 -14.30 -12.66 11.86
N GLN A 129 -14.06 -12.88 13.15
CA GLN A 129 -15.11 -12.83 14.16
C GLN A 129 -15.41 -11.38 14.52
N LEU A 130 -16.66 -10.95 14.36
CA LEU A 130 -17.06 -9.56 14.55
C LEU A 130 -18.02 -9.43 15.74
N ASP A 131 -17.73 -8.49 16.64
CA ASP A 131 -18.62 -8.18 17.76
C ASP A 131 -19.90 -7.45 17.30
N ASN A 132 -19.78 -6.57 16.30
CA ASN A 132 -20.88 -5.75 15.79
C ASN A 132 -20.91 -5.73 14.25
N PRO A 133 -21.22 -6.87 13.61
CA PRO A 133 -21.09 -7.06 12.16
C PRO A 133 -21.87 -6.03 11.33
N SER A 134 -23.08 -5.65 11.77
CA SER A 134 -23.95 -4.74 11.03
C SER A 134 -23.63 -3.25 11.21
N THR A 135 -22.67 -2.89 12.07
CA THR A 135 -22.26 -1.49 12.24
C THR A 135 -21.66 -0.95 10.95
N MET A 136 -22.11 0.24 10.54
CA MET A 136 -21.60 0.95 9.36
C MET A 136 -20.51 1.93 9.78
N PRO A 137 -19.21 1.60 9.62
CA PRO A 137 -18.13 2.49 10.08
C PRO A 137 -18.04 3.77 9.27
N THR A 138 -17.37 4.78 9.84
CA THR A 138 -16.80 5.85 9.02
C THR A 138 -15.62 5.33 8.19
N ARG A 139 -15.18 6.09 7.18
CA ARG A 139 -14.01 5.73 6.38
C ARG A 139 -12.74 5.59 7.24
N ALA A 140 -12.58 6.45 8.26
CA ALA A 140 -11.48 6.33 9.23
C ALA A 140 -11.55 5.03 10.04
N GLN A 141 -12.72 4.73 10.61
CA GLN A 141 -12.94 3.49 11.39
C GLN A 141 -12.75 2.23 10.53
N ALA A 142 -13.15 2.28 9.26
CA ALA A 142 -12.91 1.19 8.33
C ALA A 142 -11.41 1.01 8.05
N ALA A 143 -10.66 2.09 7.85
CA ALA A 143 -9.21 2.03 7.65
C ALA A 143 -8.49 1.42 8.87
N GLU A 144 -8.80 1.88 10.08
CA GLU A 144 -8.28 1.33 11.33
C GLU A 144 -8.60 -0.16 11.46
N PHE A 145 -9.85 -0.55 11.18
CA PHE A 145 -10.28 -1.95 11.21
C PHE A 145 -9.50 -2.83 10.24
N ILE A 146 -9.28 -2.36 9.00
CA ILE A 146 -8.54 -3.12 7.98
C ILE A 146 -7.08 -3.27 8.42
N VAL A 147 -6.43 -2.17 8.85
CA VAL A 147 -5.03 -2.18 9.30
C VAL A 147 -4.83 -3.11 10.48
N ALA A 148 -5.74 -3.11 11.46
CA ALA A 148 -5.68 -4.00 12.61
C ALA A 148 -5.75 -5.49 12.26
N ASN A 149 -6.26 -5.83 11.07
CA ASN A 149 -6.45 -7.22 10.63
C ASN A 149 -5.54 -7.63 9.46
N LEU A 150 -4.62 -6.78 9.00
CA LEU A 150 -3.75 -7.06 7.84
C LEU A 150 -2.97 -8.38 7.93
N GLU A 151 -2.51 -8.73 9.14
CA GLU A 151 -1.74 -9.95 9.43
C GLU A 151 -2.60 -11.08 10.01
N THR A 152 -3.92 -10.91 10.07
CA THR A 152 -4.80 -11.99 10.52
C THR A 152 -4.82 -13.08 9.47
N ASN A 153 -4.35 -14.28 9.85
CA ASN A 153 -4.28 -15.41 8.94
C ASN A 153 -5.67 -16.02 8.70
N TYR A 154 -6.02 -16.21 7.44
CA TYR A 154 -7.20 -16.92 6.97
C TYR A 154 -6.79 -18.01 5.98
N ALA A 155 -7.06 -19.27 6.35
CA ALA A 155 -6.76 -20.42 5.50
C ALA A 155 -5.30 -20.51 4.99
N GLY A 156 -4.34 -19.97 5.75
CA GLY A 156 -2.91 -19.99 5.39
C GLY A 156 -2.41 -18.71 4.73
N GLU A 157 -3.26 -17.73 4.49
CA GLU A 157 -2.93 -16.47 3.82
C GLU A 157 -3.33 -15.26 4.68
N THR A 158 -2.66 -14.13 4.54
CA THR A 158 -3.04 -12.83 5.12
C THR A 158 -3.38 -11.85 4.00
N LEU A 159 -4.06 -10.75 4.32
CA LEU A 159 -4.38 -9.73 3.32
C LEU A 159 -3.11 -9.09 2.72
N LEU A 160 -2.03 -9.01 3.49
CA LEU A 160 -0.74 -8.56 2.96
C LEU A 160 -0.11 -9.62 2.04
N SER A 161 -0.14 -10.90 2.41
CA SER A 161 0.51 -11.91 1.58
C SER A 161 -0.20 -12.11 0.25
N SER A 162 -1.52 -11.90 0.17
CA SER A 162 -2.25 -11.92 -1.10
C SER A 162 -1.87 -10.79 -2.05
N LEU A 163 -1.17 -9.76 -1.55
CA LEU A 163 -0.61 -8.64 -2.32
C LEU A 163 0.90 -8.81 -2.57
N ASP A 164 1.46 -10.00 -2.31
CA ASP A 164 2.90 -10.26 -2.26
C ASP A 164 3.65 -9.34 -1.29
N MET A 165 3.00 -8.94 -0.20
CA MET A 165 3.55 -8.02 0.81
C MET A 165 3.66 -8.66 2.18
N GLU A 166 4.48 -8.07 3.03
CA GLU A 166 4.60 -8.43 4.45
C GLU A 166 5.01 -7.21 5.29
N MET A 167 4.80 -7.30 6.59
CA MET A 167 5.36 -6.32 7.51
C MET A 167 6.89 -6.37 7.43
N GLY A 168 7.51 -5.22 7.23
CA GLY A 168 8.97 -5.11 7.18
C GLY A 168 9.57 -4.75 8.54
N PRO A 169 10.92 -4.67 8.62
CA PRO A 169 11.62 -4.33 9.85
C PRO A 169 11.29 -2.96 10.42
N VAL A 170 11.21 -2.94 11.74
CA VAL A 170 11.04 -1.75 12.56
C VAL A 170 12.35 -1.43 13.31
N GLY A 171 12.48 -0.19 13.76
CA GLY A 171 13.64 0.27 14.52
C GLY A 171 14.39 1.41 13.87
N LYS A 172 15.59 1.69 14.37
CA LYS A 172 16.37 2.86 13.98
C LYS A 172 16.99 2.67 12.59
N VAL A 173 16.77 3.65 11.70
CA VAL A 173 17.46 3.74 10.42
C VAL A 173 18.92 4.13 10.66
N VAL A 174 19.84 3.20 10.44
CA VAL A 174 21.28 3.41 10.68
C VAL A 174 22.01 3.98 9.47
N ARG A 175 21.44 3.80 8.27
CA ARG A 175 22.04 4.27 7.02
C ARG A 175 20.97 4.58 5.98
N VAL A 176 21.21 5.64 5.22
CA VAL A 176 20.49 6.00 3.99
C VAL A 176 21.51 6.10 2.87
N GLU A 177 21.28 5.38 1.77
CA GLU A 177 22.12 5.42 0.58
C GLU A 177 21.28 5.86 -0.63
N THR A 178 21.89 6.62 -1.52
CA THR A 178 21.29 7.04 -2.79
C THR A 178 22.09 6.44 -3.93
N LYS A 179 21.43 5.76 -4.86
CA LYS A 179 22.04 5.27 -6.10
C LYS A 179 21.42 5.99 -7.29
N MET A 180 22.26 6.56 -8.14
CA MET A 180 21.83 7.11 -9.42
C MET A 180 21.48 5.96 -10.37
N ASN A 181 20.30 6.04 -10.96
CA ASN A 181 19.83 5.13 -11.98
C ASN A 181 20.36 5.56 -13.36
N PRO A 182 20.50 4.64 -14.33
CA PRO A 182 20.97 4.97 -15.68
C PRO A 182 20.12 6.00 -16.44
N ASP A 183 18.85 6.15 -16.06
CA ASP A 183 17.89 7.11 -16.59
C ASP A 183 17.99 8.51 -15.94
N GLY A 184 18.90 8.69 -14.97
CA GLY A 184 19.08 9.93 -14.22
C GLY A 184 18.21 10.04 -12.96
N GLY A 185 17.39 9.03 -12.64
CA GLY A 185 16.63 8.95 -11.38
C GLY A 185 17.51 8.61 -10.17
N GLU A 186 16.95 8.77 -8.96
CA GLU A 186 17.58 8.33 -7.70
C GLU A 186 16.79 7.16 -7.11
N THR A 187 17.48 6.09 -6.71
CA THR A 187 16.92 5.02 -5.87
C THR A 187 17.48 5.17 -4.46
N PHE A 188 16.59 5.24 -3.46
CA PHE A 188 16.96 5.32 -2.06
C PHE A 188 16.97 3.94 -1.42
N TYR A 189 17.98 3.67 -0.60
CA TYR A 189 18.08 2.46 0.23
C TYR A 189 18.14 2.86 1.69
N LEU A 190 17.30 2.26 2.52
CA LEU A 190 17.29 2.45 3.97
C LEU A 190 17.76 1.16 4.63
N THR A 191 18.67 1.29 5.60
CA THR A 191 19.16 0.16 6.41
C THR A 191 18.64 0.25 7.84
N ILE A 192 18.03 -0.84 8.33
CA ILE A 192 17.60 -1.04 9.72
C ILE A 192 18.23 -2.35 10.20
N GLY A 193 19.10 -2.30 11.21
CA GLY A 193 19.90 -3.46 11.60
C GLY A 193 20.77 -3.94 10.44
N GLU A 194 20.62 -5.21 10.05
CA GLU A 194 21.32 -5.81 8.90
C GLU A 194 20.49 -5.77 7.60
N GLU A 195 19.22 -5.38 7.66
CA GLU A 195 18.33 -5.37 6.52
C GLU A 195 18.41 -4.04 5.77
N SER A 196 18.64 -4.10 4.46
CA SER A 196 18.72 -2.92 3.59
C SER A 196 17.88 -3.13 2.35
N TYR A 197 16.83 -2.31 2.21
CA TYR A 197 15.88 -2.41 1.10
C TYR A 197 15.77 -1.07 0.37
N ALA A 198 15.54 -1.15 -0.94
CA ALA A 198 15.21 0.02 -1.72
C ALA A 198 13.81 0.52 -1.35
N VAL A 199 13.61 1.84 -1.38
CA VAL A 199 12.30 2.45 -1.22
C VAL A 199 11.66 2.62 -2.58
N TYR A 200 10.40 2.18 -2.69
CA TYR A 200 9.63 2.34 -3.90
C TYR A 200 9.50 3.82 -4.28
N SER A 201 9.60 4.13 -5.56
CA SER A 201 9.57 5.50 -6.10
C SER A 201 8.26 6.25 -5.80
N HIS A 202 7.16 5.51 -5.64
CA HIS A 202 5.86 6.03 -5.17
C HIS A 202 5.50 5.54 -3.76
N GLY A 203 6.52 5.08 -3.01
CA GLY A 203 6.37 4.65 -1.62
C GLY A 203 5.76 5.75 -0.77
N LYS A 204 5.01 5.33 0.25
CA LYS A 204 4.35 6.25 1.16
C LYS A 204 5.11 6.31 2.46
N VAL A 205 5.19 7.50 3.04
CA VAL A 205 5.73 7.67 4.39
C VAL A 205 4.70 8.31 5.30
N ALA A 206 4.77 7.97 6.58
CA ALA A 206 3.89 8.50 7.61
C ALA A 206 4.71 9.04 8.78
N ASN A 207 4.25 10.15 9.35
CA ASN A 207 4.87 10.79 10.51
C ASN A 207 6.36 11.18 10.29
N GLY A 208 6.73 11.43 9.04
CA GLY A 208 8.11 11.61 8.64
C GLY A 208 8.26 12.48 7.41
N PRO A 209 9.51 12.92 7.11
CA PRO A 209 9.77 13.77 5.96
C PRO A 209 9.60 12.98 4.65
N VAL A 210 9.06 13.62 3.63
CA VAL A 210 9.00 13.04 2.27
C VAL A 210 10.40 12.90 1.64
N ASP A 211 11.37 13.69 2.08
CA ASP A 211 12.76 13.57 1.67
C ASP A 211 13.44 12.42 2.43
N LEU A 212 13.67 11.32 1.73
CA LEU A 212 14.27 10.08 2.27
C LEU A 212 15.67 10.29 2.83
N LYS A 213 16.42 11.34 2.41
CA LYS A 213 17.75 11.67 2.96
C LYS A 213 17.68 12.04 4.44
N GLN A 214 16.52 12.50 4.92
CA GLN A 214 16.28 12.91 6.30
C GLN A 214 15.86 11.78 7.24
N TRP A 215 15.77 10.54 6.73
CA TRP A 215 15.37 9.38 7.54
C TRP A 215 16.50 8.78 8.37
N LYS A 216 17.76 9.19 8.14
CA LYS A 216 18.87 8.77 8.99
C LYS A 216 18.56 9.10 10.46
N ASP A 217 18.81 8.15 11.33
CA ASP A 217 18.56 8.21 12.78
C ASP A 217 17.08 8.24 13.21
N LYS A 218 16.11 8.22 12.29
CA LYS A 218 14.69 8.08 12.61
C LYS A 218 14.38 6.65 13.06
N ASN A 219 13.39 6.50 13.96
CA ASN A 219 12.91 5.19 14.41
C ASN A 219 11.63 4.82 13.66
N ILE A 220 11.65 3.74 12.90
CA ILE A 220 10.47 3.18 12.24
C ILE A 220 9.64 2.41 13.27
N ARG A 221 8.33 2.70 13.36
CA ARG A 221 7.39 1.93 14.19
C ARG A 221 6.51 0.96 13.41
N ARG A 222 6.22 1.25 12.15
CA ARG A 222 5.49 0.38 11.23
C ARG A 222 6.04 0.54 9.83
N SER A 223 6.00 -0.53 9.07
CA SER A 223 6.51 -0.53 7.71
C SER A 223 6.07 -1.76 6.94
N VAL A 224 5.88 -1.63 5.63
CA VAL A 224 5.47 -2.74 4.75
C VAL A 224 6.45 -2.85 3.59
N VAL A 225 6.88 -4.08 3.32
CA VAL A 225 7.68 -4.41 2.15
C VAL A 225 6.86 -5.19 1.14
N GLN A 226 7.12 -4.96 -0.14
CA GLN A 226 6.65 -5.78 -1.25
C GLN A 226 7.76 -6.74 -1.68
N ASN A 227 7.39 -8.01 -1.88
CA ASN A 227 8.26 -9.06 -2.38
C ASN A 227 8.22 -9.07 -3.91
N LEU A 228 9.40 -8.90 -4.53
CA LEU A 228 9.60 -8.98 -5.97
C LEU A 228 10.61 -10.09 -6.28
N GLY A 229 10.16 -11.34 -6.11
CA GLY A 229 11.02 -12.51 -6.19
C GLY A 229 12.07 -12.53 -5.09
N GLN A 230 13.34 -12.34 -5.45
CA GLN A 230 14.46 -12.28 -4.50
C GLN A 230 14.70 -10.89 -3.91
N PHE A 231 13.97 -9.87 -4.38
CA PHE A 231 14.10 -8.49 -3.93
C PHE A 231 12.95 -8.09 -3.02
N LYS A 232 13.22 -7.19 -2.09
CA LYS A 232 12.21 -6.54 -1.25
C LYS A 232 12.30 -5.03 -1.42
N LEU A 233 11.14 -4.38 -1.52
CA LEU A 233 11.02 -2.93 -1.62
C LEU A 233 10.14 -2.39 -0.50
N TRP A 234 10.54 -1.29 0.11
CA TRP A 234 9.66 -0.54 1.01
C TRP A 234 8.56 0.15 0.23
N VAL A 235 7.31 -0.18 0.53
CA VAL A 235 6.13 0.51 -0.02
C VAL A 235 5.49 1.45 0.99
N PHE A 236 5.71 1.21 2.30
CA PHE A 236 5.28 2.07 3.39
C PHE A 236 6.31 2.12 4.52
N LEU A 237 6.56 3.32 5.06
CA LEU A 237 7.39 3.56 6.25
C LEU A 237 6.72 4.55 7.18
N GLU A 238 6.71 4.26 8.48
CA GLU A 238 6.15 5.15 9.48
C GLU A 238 7.11 5.39 10.62
N ALA A 239 7.42 6.66 10.88
CA ALA A 239 8.25 7.03 12.00
C ALA A 239 7.47 7.02 13.33
N SER A 240 8.19 6.70 14.39
CA SER A 240 7.76 6.96 15.77
C SER A 240 7.76 8.46 16.04
N ASP A 241 6.88 8.91 16.93
CA ASP A 241 7.03 10.25 17.50
C ASP A 241 8.42 10.34 18.15
N SER A 242 9.15 11.41 17.79
CA SER A 242 10.47 11.72 18.35
C SER A 242 10.38 12.27 19.76
#